data_AF-A0A6B3EML0-F1
#
_entry.id   AF-A0A6B3EML0-F1
#
_cell.length_a   1.000
_cell.length_b   1.000
_cell.length_c   1.000
_cell.angle_alpha   90.00
_cell.angle_beta   90.00
_cell.angle_gamma   90.00
#
_symmetry.space_group_name_H-M   'P 1'
#
loop_
_entity.id
_entity.type
_entity.pdbx_description
1 polymer ?
#
loop_
_entity_poly.entity_id
_entity_poly.type
_entity_poly.pdbx_seq_one_letter_code
_entity_poly.pdbx_strand_id
1 'polypeptide(L)'
;RVRRAGDRELPPLDKGVELVLYRVAQEALTNVVRHARATEARLTLRASPREIELTVADDGRGLGDAPEGAGLRGMRERALLIGAHLSLGTAPGGGTEIRLTAPLTTRPSPPSPRLHEGAGVT
;
A
#
# COMPACT_ATOMS: atom_id res chain seq x y z
N ARG A 1 3.18 3.82 18.44
CA ARG A 1 3.29 5.02 17.57
C ARG A 1 3.25 4.60 16.10
N VAL A 2 2.77 5.42 15.17
CA VAL A 2 2.89 5.12 13.71
C VAL A 2 3.75 6.19 13.03
N ARG A 3 4.83 5.78 12.37
CA ARG A 3 5.61 6.62 11.46
C ARG A 3 5.17 6.38 10.03
N ARG A 4 5.14 7.45 9.25
CA ARG A 4 4.77 7.43 7.83
C ARG A 4 5.97 7.89 7.02
N ALA A 5 6.27 7.18 5.95
CA ALA A 5 7.29 7.54 4.98
C ALA A 5 6.78 7.20 3.58
N GLY A 6 7.44 7.73 2.56
CA GLY A 6 7.03 7.46 1.18
C GLY A 6 7.28 8.64 0.25
N ASP A 7 6.85 8.46 -0.98
CA ASP A 7 6.90 9.52 -1.98
C ASP A 7 5.90 10.61 -1.63
N ARG A 8 6.29 11.87 -1.85
CA ARG A 8 5.43 13.04 -1.57
C ARG A 8 4.28 13.17 -2.54
N GLU A 9 4.48 12.66 -3.75
CA GLU A 9 3.52 12.66 -4.83
C GLU A 9 3.50 11.27 -5.45
N LEU A 10 2.30 10.72 -5.61
CA LEU A 10 2.08 9.41 -6.20
C LEU A 10 1.43 9.60 -7.57
N PRO A 11 1.74 8.73 -8.55
CA PRO A 11 1.01 8.75 -9.80
C PRO A 11 -0.47 8.46 -9.56
N PRO A 12 -1.38 8.88 -10.47
CA PRO A 12 -2.78 8.57 -10.36
C PRO A 12 -3.00 7.06 -10.27
N LEU A 13 -3.72 6.62 -9.24
CA LEU A 13 -4.03 5.23 -9.01
C LEU A 13 -5.43 4.89 -9.54
N ASP A 14 -5.64 3.62 -9.86
CA ASP A 14 -6.99 3.09 -10.04
C ASP A 14 -7.70 3.02 -8.68
N LYS A 15 -9.01 3.28 -8.65
CA LYS A 15 -9.80 3.30 -7.40
C LYS A 15 -9.78 1.95 -6.68
N GLY A 16 -9.72 0.84 -7.42
CA GLY A 16 -9.58 -0.50 -6.86
C GLY A 16 -8.25 -0.67 -6.14
N VAL A 17 -7.16 -0.18 -6.74
CA VAL A 17 -5.82 -0.20 -6.14
C VAL A 17 -5.78 0.64 -4.87
N GLU A 18 -6.31 1.87 -4.90
CA GLU A 18 -6.40 2.74 -3.71
C GLU A 18 -7.13 2.07 -2.55
N LEU A 19 -8.30 1.48 -2.83
CA LEU A 19 -9.11 0.84 -1.81
C LEU A 19 -8.41 -0.37 -1.20
N VAL A 20 -7.75 -1.20 -2.02
CA VAL A 20 -7.01 -2.37 -1.53
C VAL A 20 -5.81 -1.95 -0.67
N LEU A 21 -5.02 -0.97 -1.12
CA LEU A 21 -3.91 -0.40 -0.33
C LEU A 21 -4.41 0.10 1.03
N TYR A 22 -5.52 0.85 1.05
CA TYR A 22 -6.13 1.35 2.27
C TYR A 22 -6.57 0.21 3.21
N ARG A 23 -7.26 -0.80 2.69
CA ARG A 23 -7.76 -1.92 3.51
C ARG A 23 -6.64 -2.80 4.04
N VAL A 24 -5.59 -3.03 3.26
CA VAL A 24 -4.41 -3.76 3.72
C VAL A 24 -3.66 -2.97 4.79
N ALA A 25 -3.49 -1.66 4.61
CA ALA A 25 -2.89 -0.80 5.64
C ALA A 25 -3.71 -0.83 6.94
N GLN A 26 -5.04 -0.73 6.85
CA GLN A 26 -5.93 -0.75 8.02
C GLN A 26 -5.83 -2.07 8.79
N GLU A 27 -5.90 -3.19 8.09
CA GLU A 27 -5.82 -4.52 8.70
C GLU A 27 -4.42 -4.79 9.28
N ALA A 28 -3.36 -4.42 8.56
CA ALA A 28 -1.99 -4.56 9.03
C ALA A 28 -1.76 -3.76 10.33
N LEU A 29 -2.18 -2.49 10.38
CA LEU A 29 -2.07 -1.67 11.59
C LEU A 29 -2.93 -2.21 12.74
N THR A 30 -4.11 -2.77 12.43
CA THR A 30 -4.96 -3.44 13.43
C THR A 30 -4.23 -4.64 14.02
N ASN A 31 -3.55 -5.44 13.19
CA ASN A 31 -2.75 -6.57 13.64
C ASN A 31 -1.58 -6.13 14.53
N VAL A 32 -0.90 -5.03 14.20
CA VAL A 32 0.16 -4.49 15.06
C VAL A 32 -0.39 -4.14 16.46
N VAL A 33 -1.49 -3.38 16.51
CA VAL A 33 -2.12 -2.96 17.77
C VAL A 33 -2.57 -4.15 18.62
N ARG A 34 -3.15 -5.17 17.99
CA ARG A 34 -3.72 -6.32 18.72
C ARG A 34 -2.70 -7.40 19.08
N HIS A 35 -1.64 -7.56 18.28
CA HIS A 35 -0.84 -8.79 18.32
C HIS A 35 0.67 -8.58 18.45
N ALA A 36 1.22 -7.44 18.02
CA ALA A 36 2.68 -7.31 17.89
C ALA A 36 3.41 -7.02 19.21
N ARG A 37 2.74 -6.42 20.20
CA ARG A 37 3.42 -5.81 21.38
C ARG A 37 4.54 -4.82 20.97
N ALA A 38 4.34 -4.17 19.82
CA ALA A 38 5.26 -3.21 19.24
C ALA A 38 5.17 -1.85 19.94
N THR A 39 6.28 -1.11 19.97
CA THR A 39 6.29 0.30 20.39
C THR A 39 6.05 1.23 19.21
N GLU A 40 6.46 0.79 18.02
CA GLU A 40 6.40 1.56 16.78
C GLU A 40 5.96 0.69 15.59
N ALA A 41 5.12 1.28 14.74
CA ALA A 41 4.85 0.78 13.40
C ALA A 41 5.37 1.79 12.37
N ARG A 42 5.90 1.32 11.25
CA ARG A 42 6.26 2.10 10.08
C ARG A 42 5.35 1.72 8.92
N LEU A 43 4.67 2.71 8.35
CA LEU A 43 3.93 2.60 7.11
C LEU A 43 4.69 3.36 6.03
N THR A 44 5.05 2.67 4.96
CA THR A 44 5.78 3.24 3.82
C THR A 44 5.01 3.00 2.54
N LEU A 45 4.84 4.04 1.72
CA LEU A 45 4.21 3.94 0.40
C LEU A 45 5.16 4.50 -0.67
N ARG A 46 5.57 3.68 -1.63
CA ARG A 46 6.50 4.09 -2.70
C ARG A 46 5.96 3.68 -4.06
N ALA A 47 6.10 4.55 -5.04
CA ALA A 47 5.79 4.27 -6.43
C ALA A 47 7.07 4.15 -7.25
N SER A 48 7.09 3.18 -8.14
CA SER A 48 8.00 3.11 -9.28
C SER A 48 7.23 3.43 -10.56
N PRO A 49 7.86 3.50 -11.74
CA PRO A 49 7.15 3.72 -12.99
C PRO A 49 6.07 2.65 -13.32
N ARG A 50 6.13 1.46 -12.71
CA ARG A 50 5.26 0.32 -13.05
C ARG A 50 4.47 -0.24 -11.87
N GLU A 51 4.80 0.14 -10.65
CA GLU A 51 4.32 -0.56 -9.45
C GLU A 51 4.19 0.42 -8.30
N ILE A 52 3.25 0.16 -7.39
CA ILE A 52 3.15 0.81 -6.09
C ILE A 52 3.32 -0.23 -4.99
N GLU A 53 4.13 0.11 -4.01
CA GLU A 53 4.46 -0.74 -2.88
C GLU A 53 4.02 -0.08 -1.56
N LEU A 54 3.14 -0.77 -0.83
CA LEU A 54 2.82 -0.50 0.56
C LEU A 54 3.61 -1.47 1.44
N THR A 55 4.41 -0.94 2.35
CA THR A 55 5.06 -1.71 3.42
C THR A 55 4.54 -1.27 4.78
N VAL A 56 4.09 -2.21 5.61
CA VAL A 56 3.78 -2.00 7.02
C VAL A 56 4.67 -2.91 7.85
N ALA A 57 5.54 -2.30 8.66
CA ALA A 57 6.47 -3.01 9.53
C ALA A 57 6.30 -2.58 10.98
N ASP A 58 6.53 -3.48 11.94
CA ASP A 58 6.55 -3.20 13.37
C ASP A 58 7.84 -3.69 14.03
N ASP A 59 8.14 -3.19 15.23
CA ASP A 59 9.28 -3.60 16.06
C ASP A 59 8.89 -4.62 17.16
N GLY A 60 7.78 -5.33 16.95
CA GLY A 60 7.19 -6.21 17.94
C GLY A 60 7.80 -7.60 17.99
N ARG A 61 7.01 -8.55 18.52
CA ARG A 61 7.43 -9.94 18.75
C ARG A 61 7.47 -10.82 17.50
N GLY A 62 7.12 -10.29 16.33
CA GLY A 62 6.97 -11.06 15.10
C GLY A 62 5.73 -11.96 15.08
N LEU A 63 5.69 -12.88 14.12
CA LEU A 63 4.51 -13.71 13.82
C LEU A 63 4.33 -14.90 14.77
N GLY A 64 5.42 -15.39 15.36
CA GLY A 64 5.41 -16.67 16.09
C GLY A 64 4.93 -17.84 15.21
N ASP A 65 4.54 -18.94 15.84
CA ASP A 65 4.07 -20.16 15.15
C ASP A 65 2.55 -20.21 14.97
N ALA A 66 1.85 -19.09 15.13
CA ALA A 66 0.40 -19.05 15.02
C ALA A 66 -0.04 -19.22 13.54
N PRO A 67 -1.09 -20.03 13.27
CA PRO A 67 -1.61 -20.17 11.92
C PRO A 67 -2.13 -18.83 11.38
N GLU A 68 -2.10 -18.67 10.05
CA GLU A 68 -2.61 -17.45 9.41
C GLU A 68 -4.05 -17.17 9.89
N GLY A 69 -4.29 -15.96 10.39
CA GLY A 69 -5.62 -15.51 10.82
C GLY A 69 -6.50 -15.08 9.65
N ALA A 70 -7.77 -14.82 9.93
CA ALA A 70 -8.73 -14.32 8.93
C ALA A 70 -8.28 -12.98 8.31
N GLY A 71 -7.60 -12.13 9.08
CA GLY A 71 -7.06 -10.85 8.62
C GLY A 71 -6.08 -11.01 7.45
N LEU A 72 -5.08 -11.88 7.61
CA LEU A 72 -4.07 -12.14 6.58
C LEU A 72 -4.66 -12.79 5.33
N ARG A 73 -5.56 -13.77 5.49
CA ARG A 73 -6.30 -14.37 4.36
C ARG A 73 -7.07 -13.30 3.58
N GLY A 74 -7.84 -12.46 4.26
CA GLY A 74 -8.58 -11.39 3.62
C GLY A 74 -7.67 -10.36 2.91
N MET A 75 -6.48 -10.09 3.45
CA MET A 75 -5.50 -9.23 2.77
C MET A 75 -4.97 -9.89 1.49
N ARG A 76 -4.63 -11.18 1.52
CA ARG A 76 -4.19 -11.94 0.32
C ARG A 76 -5.28 -11.99 -0.75
N GLU A 77 -6.52 -12.29 -0.37
CA GLU A 77 -7.67 -12.29 -1.28
C GLU A 77 -7.87 -10.94 -1.97
N ARG A 78 -7.81 -9.84 -1.21
CA ARG A 78 -7.90 -8.48 -1.77
C ARG A 78 -6.73 -8.13 -2.69
N ALA A 79 -5.52 -8.57 -2.37
CA ALA A 79 -4.36 -8.37 -3.23
C ALA A 79 -4.57 -9.04 -4.60
N LEU A 80 -5.08 -10.29 -4.61
CA LEU A 80 -5.37 -11.03 -5.84
C LEU A 80 -6.37 -10.31 -6.74
N LEU A 81 -7.39 -9.63 -6.17
CA LEU A 81 -8.41 -8.89 -6.94
C LEU A 81 -7.84 -7.77 -7.82
N ILE A 82 -6.67 -7.23 -7.47
CA ILE A 82 -6.01 -6.14 -8.21
C ILE A 82 -4.72 -6.60 -8.90
N GLY A 83 -4.48 -7.91 -8.98
CA GLY A 83 -3.24 -8.46 -9.53
C GLY A 83 -2.00 -8.11 -8.70
N ALA A 84 -2.17 -7.80 -7.41
CA ALA A 84 -1.08 -7.47 -6.51
C ALA A 84 -0.52 -8.72 -5.82
N HIS A 85 0.74 -8.62 -5.41
CA HIS A 85 1.41 -9.61 -4.59
C HIS A 85 1.48 -9.13 -3.14
N LEU A 86 1.11 -9.99 -2.19
CA LEU A 86 1.27 -9.74 -0.76
C LEU A 86 2.24 -10.75 -0.16
N SER A 87 3.32 -10.23 0.42
CA SER A 87 4.29 -11.01 1.19
C SER A 87 4.26 -10.61 2.66
N LEU A 88 4.68 -11.57 3.48
CA LEU A 88 4.74 -11.47 4.92
C LEU A 88 6.09 -12.02 5.37
N GLY A 89 6.78 -11.30 6.25
CA GLY A 89 8.08 -11.72 6.76
C GLY A 89 8.46 -11.02 8.05
N THR A 90 9.73 -11.19 8.42
CA THR A 90 10.33 -10.52 9.59
C THR A 90 10.86 -9.14 9.17
N ALA A 91 10.53 -8.10 9.95
CA ALA A 91 11.01 -6.76 9.66
C ALA A 91 12.50 -6.58 10.01
N PRO A 92 13.24 -5.71 9.30
CA PRO A 92 14.59 -5.32 9.69
C PRO A 92 14.58 -4.64 11.07
N GLY A 93 15.14 -5.34 12.07
CA GLY A 93 15.11 -4.94 13.48
C GLY A 93 14.25 -5.82 14.39
N GLY A 94 13.61 -6.86 13.86
CA GLY A 94 12.64 -7.69 14.57
C GLY A 94 11.20 -7.23 14.30
N GLY A 95 10.22 -8.04 14.69
CA GLY A 95 8.81 -7.76 14.41
C GLY A 95 8.33 -8.33 13.07
N THR A 96 7.17 -7.84 12.62
CA THR A 96 6.50 -8.31 11.41
C THR A 96 6.60 -7.27 10.29
N GLU A 97 6.78 -7.72 9.05
CA GLU A 97 6.66 -6.90 7.85
C GLU A 97 5.60 -7.49 6.91
N ILE A 98 4.62 -6.67 6.55
CA ILE A 98 3.68 -6.93 5.45
C ILE A 98 4.06 -6.03 4.29
N ARG A 99 4.21 -6.60 3.10
CA ARG A 99 4.51 -5.88 1.87
C ARG A 99 3.49 -6.23 0.80
N LEU A 100 2.83 -5.22 0.25
CA LEU A 100 1.87 -5.32 -0.84
C LEU A 100 2.42 -4.55 -2.04
N THR A 101 2.62 -5.25 -3.15
CA THR A 101 3.10 -4.67 -4.41
C THR A 101 2.03 -4.83 -5.47
N ALA A 102 1.52 -3.71 -5.98
CA ALA A 102 0.46 -3.67 -6.98
C ALA A 102 0.96 -3.03 -8.28
N PRO A 103 0.54 -3.55 -9.46
CA PRO A 103 0.88 -2.92 -10.73
C PRO A 103 0.21 -1.55 -10.86
N LEU A 104 0.97 -0.56 -11.31
CA LEU A 104 0.45 0.70 -11.80
C LEU A 104 0.07 0.53 -13.25
N THR A 105 -1.22 0.34 -13.50
CA THR A 105 -1.73 0.53 -14.85
C THR A 105 -1.76 2.04 -15.06
N THR A 106 -0.83 2.59 -15.85
CA THR A 106 -0.85 4.00 -16.21
C THR A 106 -2.16 4.29 -16.91
N ARG A 107 -3.13 4.86 -16.20
CA ARG A 107 -4.25 5.52 -16.84
C ARG A 107 -3.64 6.75 -17.52
N PRO A 108 -3.66 6.88 -18.86
CA PRO A 108 -3.11 8.05 -19.50
C PRO A 108 -3.75 9.28 -18.87
N SER A 109 -2.92 10.24 -18.44
CA SER A 109 -3.42 11.52 -17.96
C SER A 109 -4.34 12.07 -19.05
N PRO A 110 -5.57 12.50 -18.72
CA PRO A 110 -6.38 13.19 -19.72
C PRO A 110 -5.55 14.35 -20.28
N PRO A 111 -5.54 14.56 -21.61
CA PRO A 111 -4.81 15.67 -22.19
C PRO A 111 -5.30 16.95 -21.51
N SER A 112 -4.37 17.78 -21.01
CA SER A 112 -4.70 19.10 -20.48
C SER A 112 -5.62 19.80 -21.48
N PRO A 113 -6.73 20.42 -21.04
CA PRO A 113 -7.61 21.14 -21.94
C PRO A 113 -6.74 22.15 -22.69
N ARG A 114 -6.58 21.92 -24.00
CA ARG A 114 -5.94 22.91 -24.87
C ARG A 114 -6.82 24.15 -24.73
N LEU A 115 -6.27 25.21 -24.15
CA LEU A 115 -6.89 26.52 -24.22
C LEU A 115 -7.12 26.76 -25.71
N HIS A 116 -8.39 26.82 -26.12
CA HIS A 116 -8.75 27.19 -27.48
C HIS A 116 -8.25 28.63 -27.70
N GLU A 117 -7.06 28.78 -28.25
CA GLU A 117 -6.71 29.96 -29.03
C GLU A 117 -7.63 29.96 -30.25
N GLY A 118 -8.60 30.87 -30.24
CA GLY A 118 -9.61 30.91 -31.29
C GLY A 118 -10.59 32.06 -31.12
N ALA A 119 -10.11 33.30 -31.27
CA ALA A 119 -10.92 34.40 -31.77
C ALA A 119 -10.01 35.48 -32.38
N GLY A 120 -9.30 35.11 -33.45
CA GLY A 120 -8.99 36.03 -34.54
C GLY A 120 -9.93 35.67 -35.71
N VAL A 121 -10.37 36.69 -36.47
CA VAL A 121 -11.43 36.74 -37.51
C VAL A 121 -12.69 37.37 -36.93
N THR A 122 -13.09 38.61 -37.24
CA THR A 122 -12.80 39.53 -38.36
C THR A 122 -12.50 40.94 -37.88
#